data_AF-A0AAT9V1J3-F1
#
_entry.id   AF-A0AAT9V1J3-F1
#
_cell.length_a   1.000
_cell.length_b   1.000
_cell.length_c   1.000
_cell.angle_alpha   90.00
_cell.angle_beta   90.00
_cell.angle_gamma   90.00
#
_symmetry.space_group_name_H-M   'P 1'
#
loop_
_entity.id
_entity.type
_entity.pdbx_description
1 polymer ?
#
loop_
_entity_poly.entity_id
_entity_poly.type
_entity_poly.pdbx_seq_one_letter_code
_entity_poly.pdbx_strand_id
1 'polypeptide(L)'
;SRYLFLGSECRGPSGAKGALKFKLADTMLPCELRAGAEDFELVLERVDFVNNSGSTDALGIQRIDFYLTHQAEAEDEGLHFTGFIKPLEKALRNAGLGYIQAAVVEITSSGEFRLIMKNSKVIEVSDVASNMDLFDTDKRYGIRLSFDKSSEYIPADGSVPVAKMCWNDVKGEAGPCISAIDSDRLVIKTSDAAGKNSDEPAMCWDKEQKQSTLCLAAMNSTGVNPNGENPDDRILHLRTTSSKNDTEVVPGTPSSLKGTTGTLYANIVMENTSRRHPAIWHIAYNQDDANKLKDGIGGSKNTSDNDSTTLDFKDAFRGQYELVTPAVTFYQSFKNDYAPGAGPKTNIDQLYIDTNAEKNYKALLSEPGVIRLPLQTCPRVDGKPSNAESKSANAPLLARKLYPRLSVAISSVAADDNKEMDERGYTDYTQQGAVRANTNAKGNPAGAIAGVAVQANIVVDKDDASEADRSLLKEEKTGLFDDWISDIWFTGKDVYHKPFWLISATAATIDPDGNGTNKINPQSLSVIITQWCSTIPQGGIISSDAAYNWDSKEPHKFLLHSVVAEDTDLKFYNDSNTEIDFPDHERMTY
;
A
#
# COMPACT_ATOMS: atom_id res chain seq x y z
N SER A 1 6.41 2.97 -55.26
CA SER A 1 5.07 3.09 -54.63
C SER A 1 5.15 3.42 -53.13
N ARG A 2 6.01 2.78 -52.32
CA ARG A 2 6.16 3.04 -50.86
C ARG A 2 6.20 4.52 -50.45
N TYR A 3 6.96 5.35 -51.18
CA TYR A 3 7.11 6.78 -50.88
C TYR A 3 5.79 7.58 -50.89
N LEU A 4 4.74 7.06 -51.53
CA LEU A 4 3.40 7.66 -51.53
C LEU A 4 2.71 7.61 -50.16
N PHE A 5 3.17 6.73 -49.26
CA PHE A 5 2.62 6.53 -47.92
C PHE A 5 3.51 7.13 -46.82
N LEU A 6 4.58 7.84 -47.19
CA LEU A 6 5.53 8.43 -46.25
C LEU A 6 5.32 9.95 -46.17
N GLY A 7 5.31 10.45 -44.93
CA GLY A 7 5.19 11.86 -44.59
C GLY A 7 6.40 12.70 -45.02
N SER A 8 6.25 14.03 -44.97
CA SER A 8 7.34 14.94 -45.35
C SER A 8 8.55 14.86 -44.42
N GLU A 9 8.41 14.32 -43.20
CA GLU A 9 9.48 14.04 -42.26
C GLU A 9 10.52 13.04 -42.80
N CYS A 10 10.14 12.20 -43.76
CA CYS A 10 11.04 11.24 -44.40
C CYS A 10 11.80 11.83 -45.60
N ARG A 11 11.63 13.12 -45.93
CA ARG A 11 12.35 13.74 -47.05
C ARG A 11 13.82 13.95 -46.70
N GLY A 12 14.69 13.14 -47.30
CA GLY A 12 16.13 13.40 -47.30
C GLY A 12 16.51 14.67 -48.07
N PRO A 13 17.79 15.06 -48.09
CA PRO A 13 18.29 16.28 -48.74
C PRO A 13 17.95 16.41 -50.23
N SER A 14 17.71 15.26 -50.90
CA SER A 14 17.33 15.17 -52.32
C SER A 14 15.81 15.12 -52.57
N GLY A 15 14.97 15.18 -51.53
CA GLY A 15 13.51 15.28 -51.63
C GLY A 15 12.75 14.01 -52.06
N ALA A 16 13.42 12.89 -52.34
CA ALA A 16 12.84 11.75 -53.04
C ALA A 16 12.00 10.75 -52.21
N LYS A 17 12.13 10.74 -50.86
CA LYS A 17 11.61 9.63 -50.02
C LYS A 17 10.24 9.86 -49.36
N GLY A 18 9.69 11.08 -49.35
CA GLY A 18 8.38 11.38 -48.76
C GLY A 18 7.48 12.16 -49.73
N ALA A 19 6.50 11.50 -50.36
CA ALA A 19 5.67 12.14 -51.37
C ALA A 19 4.53 12.98 -50.75
N LEU A 20 4.09 12.65 -49.53
CA LEU A 20 3.10 13.46 -48.82
C LEU A 20 3.69 14.86 -48.54
N LYS A 21 2.86 15.89 -48.73
CA LYS A 21 3.28 17.29 -48.57
C LYS A 21 3.34 17.74 -47.12
N PHE A 22 2.83 16.94 -46.20
CA PHE A 22 2.70 17.24 -44.78
C PHE A 22 3.38 16.15 -43.94
N LYS A 23 3.73 16.53 -42.72
CA LYS A 23 4.24 15.61 -41.71
C LYS A 23 3.08 14.80 -41.16
N LEU A 24 3.25 13.49 -41.03
CA LEU A 24 2.27 12.66 -40.36
C LEU A 24 2.35 12.89 -38.84
N ALA A 25 1.20 12.97 -38.18
CA ALA A 25 1.15 13.06 -36.71
C ALA A 25 1.80 11.82 -36.09
N ASP A 26 1.47 10.64 -36.64
CA ASP A 26 2.10 9.36 -36.33
C ASP A 26 2.58 8.71 -37.64
N THR A 27 3.86 8.36 -37.68
CA THR A 27 4.47 7.73 -38.85
C THR A 27 4.04 6.26 -38.95
N MET A 28 3.14 5.95 -39.91
CA MET A 28 2.57 4.61 -40.09
C MET A 28 3.55 3.56 -40.63
N LEU A 29 4.58 3.99 -41.38
CA LEU A 29 5.65 3.14 -41.91
C LEU A 29 6.99 3.83 -41.63
N PRO A 30 8.04 3.10 -41.20
CA PRO A 30 9.35 3.71 -40.98
C PRO A 30 9.86 4.34 -42.27
N CYS A 31 10.69 5.40 -42.19
CA CYS A 31 11.20 6.09 -43.39
C CYS A 31 12.14 5.19 -44.22
N GLU A 32 12.94 4.36 -43.57
CA GLU A 32 13.82 3.37 -44.21
C GLU A 32 13.30 1.96 -43.94
N LEU A 33 13.49 1.07 -44.93
CA LEU A 33 13.26 -0.36 -44.70
C LEU A 33 14.32 -0.88 -43.72
N ARG A 34 13.97 -1.94 -43.00
CA ARG A 34 14.93 -2.61 -42.13
C ARG A 34 16.11 -3.12 -42.97
N ALA A 35 17.34 -2.94 -42.48
CA ALA A 35 18.52 -3.51 -43.14
C ALA A 35 18.35 -5.04 -43.27
N GLY A 36 18.63 -5.57 -44.47
CA GLY A 36 18.42 -6.98 -44.81
C GLY A 36 16.99 -7.36 -45.21
N ALA A 37 16.07 -6.40 -45.37
CA ALA A 37 14.72 -6.69 -45.85
C ALA A 37 14.67 -7.21 -47.29
N GLU A 38 15.74 -7.01 -48.06
CA GLU A 38 15.88 -7.51 -49.43
C GLU A 38 16.24 -9.01 -49.45
N ASP A 39 16.74 -9.55 -48.34
CA ASP A 39 17.13 -10.96 -48.17
C ASP A 39 15.99 -11.80 -47.57
N PHE A 40 14.77 -11.26 -47.49
CA PHE A 40 13.63 -11.98 -46.91
C PHE A 40 13.04 -12.99 -47.90
N GLU A 41 12.91 -14.24 -47.46
CA GLU A 41 12.27 -15.32 -48.22
C GLU A 41 10.77 -15.07 -48.50
N LEU A 42 10.13 -14.15 -47.78
CA LEU A 42 8.74 -13.76 -47.99
C LEU A 42 8.63 -12.23 -48.09
N VAL A 43 8.23 -11.72 -49.27
CA VAL A 43 8.22 -10.29 -49.58
C VAL A 43 6.83 -9.81 -49.98
N LEU A 44 6.45 -8.61 -49.52
CA LEU A 44 5.25 -7.92 -49.99
C LEU A 44 5.50 -7.30 -51.37
N GLU A 45 4.87 -7.86 -52.40
CA GLU A 45 5.03 -7.37 -53.78
C GLU A 45 3.89 -6.45 -54.22
N ARG A 46 2.67 -6.67 -53.73
CA ARG A 46 1.48 -5.94 -54.20
C ARG A 46 0.48 -5.70 -53.06
N VAL A 47 -0.17 -4.54 -53.13
CA VAL A 47 -1.27 -4.15 -52.25
C VAL A 47 -2.44 -3.70 -53.13
N ASP A 48 -3.60 -4.33 -52.97
CA ASP A 48 -4.83 -3.91 -53.64
C ASP A 48 -5.77 -3.23 -52.64
N PHE A 49 -6.25 -2.05 -53.01
CA PHE A 49 -7.35 -1.38 -52.33
C PHE A 49 -8.65 -1.70 -53.05
N VAL A 50 -9.47 -2.54 -52.43
CA VAL A 50 -10.69 -3.07 -53.04
C VAL A 50 -11.88 -2.23 -52.62
N ASN A 51 -12.64 -1.78 -53.62
CA ASN A 51 -13.93 -1.13 -53.44
C ASN A 51 -15.02 -1.96 -54.15
N ASN A 52 -15.99 -2.51 -53.41
CA ASN A 52 -17.09 -3.28 -53.99
C ASN A 52 -18.37 -2.46 -54.22
N SER A 53 -18.31 -1.12 -54.20
CA SER A 53 -19.51 -0.28 -54.38
C SER A 53 -20.07 -0.24 -55.81
N GLY A 54 -19.43 -0.90 -56.80
CA GLY A 54 -19.90 -0.98 -58.19
C GLY A 54 -19.93 0.34 -58.97
N SER A 55 -19.57 1.46 -58.32
CA SER A 55 -19.45 2.80 -58.91
C SER A 55 -17.99 3.24 -58.88
N THR A 56 -17.50 3.74 -60.01
CA THR A 56 -16.15 4.32 -60.15
C THR A 56 -15.95 5.61 -59.34
N ASP A 57 -17.04 6.21 -58.85
CA ASP A 57 -17.02 7.50 -58.13
C ASP A 57 -17.03 7.35 -56.61
N ALA A 58 -17.21 6.13 -56.09
CA ALA A 58 -17.12 5.86 -54.67
C ALA A 58 -15.65 5.67 -54.28
N LEU A 59 -15.16 6.51 -53.36
CA LEU A 59 -13.76 6.55 -52.92
C LEU A 59 -13.47 5.69 -51.68
N GLY A 60 -14.41 4.82 -51.27
CA GLY A 60 -14.30 4.02 -50.05
C GLY A 60 -13.48 2.74 -50.26
N ILE A 61 -12.47 2.51 -49.44
CA ILE A 61 -11.76 1.22 -49.37
C ILE A 61 -12.54 0.31 -48.42
N GLN A 62 -13.00 -0.84 -48.91
CA GLN A 62 -13.74 -1.82 -48.11
C GLN A 62 -12.87 -2.99 -47.66
N ARG A 63 -11.88 -3.36 -48.48
CA ARG A 63 -10.96 -4.45 -48.17
C ARG A 63 -9.57 -4.10 -48.69
N ILE A 64 -8.55 -4.53 -47.97
CA ILE A 64 -7.15 -4.39 -48.39
C ILE A 64 -6.57 -5.79 -48.56
N ASP A 65 -6.06 -6.08 -49.77
CA ASP A 65 -5.42 -7.36 -50.06
C ASP A 65 -3.91 -7.16 -50.18
N PHE A 66 -3.14 -7.85 -49.33
CA PHE A 66 -1.68 -7.88 -49.36
C PHE A 66 -1.21 -9.18 -50.02
N TYR A 67 -0.41 -9.06 -51.08
CA TYR A 67 0.15 -10.19 -51.81
C TYR A 67 1.60 -10.39 -51.40
N LEU A 68 1.81 -11.46 -50.65
CA LEU A 68 3.10 -11.92 -50.18
C LEU A 68 3.61 -13.02 -51.11
N THR A 69 4.86 -12.91 -51.53
CA THR A 69 5.48 -13.86 -52.45
C THR A 69 6.65 -14.52 -51.77
N HIS A 70 6.77 -15.83 -51.98
CA HIS A 70 7.95 -16.56 -51.56
C HIS A 70 9.02 -16.39 -52.64
N GLN A 71 10.23 -16.02 -52.23
CA GLN A 71 11.41 -15.99 -53.09
C GLN A 71 12.17 -17.29 -52.86
N ALA A 72 11.87 -18.30 -53.68
CA ALA A 72 12.60 -19.57 -53.68
C ALA A 72 13.90 -19.42 -54.47
N GLU A 73 15.02 -19.86 -53.89
CA GLU A 73 16.32 -19.88 -54.58
C GLU A 73 16.57 -21.19 -55.37
N ALA A 74 15.82 -22.26 -55.07
CA ALA A 74 15.98 -23.59 -55.67
C ALA A 74 14.72 -24.07 -56.42
N GLU A 75 14.93 -24.87 -57.48
CA GLU A 75 13.89 -25.69 -58.10
C GLU A 75 13.33 -26.68 -57.04
N ASP A 76 12.02 -26.95 -57.06
CA ASP A 76 11.23 -27.77 -56.10
C ASP A 76 10.75 -27.14 -54.77
N GLU A 77 11.06 -25.88 -54.47
CA GLU A 77 10.60 -25.23 -53.22
C GLU A 77 9.30 -24.42 -53.35
N GLY A 78 8.60 -24.54 -54.48
CA GLY A 78 7.42 -23.72 -54.82
C GLY A 78 6.27 -23.74 -53.79
N LEU A 79 6.22 -24.74 -52.91
CA LEU A 79 5.17 -24.90 -51.87
C LEU A 79 5.60 -24.47 -50.45
N HIS A 80 6.85 -24.05 -50.24
CA HIS A 80 7.37 -23.67 -48.92
C HIS A 80 6.69 -22.42 -48.32
N PHE A 81 6.01 -21.62 -49.15
CA PHE A 81 5.21 -20.47 -48.68
C PHE A 81 4.19 -20.86 -47.59
N THR A 82 3.69 -22.10 -47.61
CA THR A 82 2.72 -22.60 -46.61
C THR A 82 3.28 -22.58 -45.18
N GLY A 83 4.59 -22.72 -45.01
CA GLY A 83 5.26 -22.69 -43.71
C GLY A 83 5.17 -21.33 -43.01
N PHE A 84 4.96 -20.25 -43.77
CA PHE A 84 4.93 -18.88 -43.23
C PHE A 84 3.59 -18.49 -42.59
N ILE A 85 2.50 -19.22 -42.85
CA ILE A 85 1.17 -18.79 -42.36
C ILE A 85 1.08 -18.78 -40.82
N LYS A 86 1.64 -19.78 -40.14
CA LYS A 86 1.61 -19.85 -38.66
C LYS A 86 2.43 -18.73 -37.99
N PRO A 87 3.70 -18.49 -38.39
CA PRO A 87 4.45 -17.32 -37.91
C PRO A 87 3.74 -16.00 -38.19
N LEU A 88 3.17 -15.84 -39.38
CA LEU A 88 2.46 -14.63 -39.78
C LEU A 88 1.19 -14.40 -38.97
N GLU A 89 0.37 -15.43 -38.77
CA GLU A 89 -0.80 -15.36 -37.88
C GLU A 89 -0.40 -14.96 -36.45
N LYS A 90 0.70 -15.51 -35.92
CA LYS A 90 1.21 -15.15 -34.60
C LYS A 90 1.62 -13.67 -34.56
N ALA A 91 2.31 -13.19 -35.59
CA ALA A 91 2.70 -11.79 -35.70
C ALA A 91 1.48 -10.85 -35.79
N LEU A 92 0.47 -11.22 -36.58
CA LEU A 92 -0.78 -10.47 -36.71
C LEU A 92 -1.55 -10.42 -35.38
N ARG A 93 -1.69 -11.55 -34.69
CA ARG A 93 -2.32 -11.60 -33.35
C ARG A 93 -1.60 -10.71 -32.34
N ASN A 94 -0.26 -10.71 -32.34
CA ASN A 94 0.52 -9.83 -31.47
C ASN A 94 0.33 -8.34 -31.81
N ALA A 95 0.00 -8.02 -33.06
CA ALA A 95 -0.34 -6.67 -33.50
C ALA A 95 -1.82 -6.33 -33.34
N GLY A 96 -2.64 -7.24 -32.77
CA GLY A 96 -4.09 -7.05 -32.65
C GLY A 96 -4.85 -7.11 -33.99
N LEU A 97 -4.25 -7.70 -35.03
CA LEU A 97 -4.82 -7.81 -36.37
C LEU A 97 -5.31 -9.24 -36.65
N GLY A 98 -6.42 -9.34 -37.38
CA GLY A 98 -6.92 -10.59 -37.96
C GLY A 98 -7.21 -10.40 -39.44
N TYR A 99 -6.88 -11.39 -40.27
CA TYR A 99 -7.29 -11.42 -41.68
C TYR A 99 -8.65 -12.12 -41.81
N ILE A 100 -9.41 -11.75 -42.84
CA ILE A 100 -10.67 -12.42 -43.19
C ILE A 100 -10.47 -13.62 -44.11
N GLN A 101 -9.39 -13.62 -44.90
CA GLN A 101 -9.03 -14.76 -45.76
C GLN A 101 -7.51 -14.77 -46.03
N ALA A 102 -6.92 -15.97 -46.03
CA ALA A 102 -5.57 -16.23 -46.52
C ALA A 102 -5.64 -17.15 -47.74
N ALA A 103 -5.66 -16.58 -48.94
CA ALA A 103 -5.83 -17.30 -50.20
C ALA A 103 -4.48 -17.63 -50.86
N VAL A 104 -4.42 -18.73 -51.59
CA VAL A 104 -3.25 -19.09 -52.41
C VAL A 104 -3.34 -18.44 -53.77
N VAL A 105 -2.24 -17.83 -54.21
CA VAL A 105 -2.10 -17.21 -55.53
C VAL A 105 -0.95 -17.85 -56.30
N GLU A 106 -1.19 -18.16 -57.58
CA GLU A 106 -0.14 -18.48 -58.56
C GLU A 106 0.33 -17.18 -59.20
N ILE A 107 1.65 -17.04 -59.36
CA ILE A 107 2.28 -15.94 -60.04
C ILE A 107 2.68 -16.43 -61.43
N THR A 108 2.06 -15.89 -62.47
CA THR A 108 2.36 -16.28 -63.84
C THR A 108 3.76 -15.79 -64.25
N SER A 109 4.29 -16.33 -65.35
CA SER A 109 5.54 -15.83 -65.96
C SER A 109 5.47 -14.35 -66.38
N SER A 110 4.27 -13.80 -66.59
CA SER A 110 4.04 -12.37 -66.83
C SER A 110 3.97 -11.52 -65.55
N GLY A 111 4.11 -12.13 -64.37
CA GLY A 111 4.00 -11.45 -63.07
C GLY A 111 2.55 -11.18 -62.62
N GLU A 112 1.56 -11.82 -63.24
CA GLU A 112 0.16 -11.67 -62.84
C GLU A 112 -0.20 -12.64 -61.70
N PHE A 113 -0.97 -12.14 -60.73
CA PHE A 113 -1.45 -12.93 -59.59
C PHE A 113 -2.80 -13.54 -59.91
N ARG A 114 -2.91 -14.88 -59.85
CA ARG A 114 -4.15 -15.62 -60.11
C ARG A 114 -4.52 -16.46 -58.90
N LEU A 115 -5.77 -16.35 -58.45
CA LEU A 115 -6.28 -17.19 -57.36
C LEU A 115 -6.41 -18.65 -57.82
N ILE A 116 -5.96 -19.57 -56.96
CA ILE A 116 -6.22 -20.99 -57.17
C ILE A 116 -7.64 -21.30 -56.70
N MET A 117 -8.41 -21.99 -57.55
CA MET A 117 -9.81 -22.34 -57.27
C MET A 117 -10.09 -23.82 -57.50
N LYS A 118 -10.92 -24.41 -56.64
CA LYS A 118 -11.51 -25.76 -56.82
C LYS A 118 -13.02 -25.66 -56.64
N ASN A 119 -13.79 -26.11 -57.63
CA ASN A 119 -15.26 -26.06 -57.61
C ASN A 119 -15.81 -24.65 -57.27
N SER A 120 -15.25 -23.60 -57.89
CA SER A 120 -15.60 -22.19 -57.63
C SER A 120 -15.34 -21.68 -56.19
N LYS A 121 -14.60 -22.45 -55.37
CA LYS A 121 -14.10 -22.01 -54.07
C LYS A 121 -12.61 -21.69 -54.17
N VAL A 122 -12.20 -20.54 -53.63
CA VAL A 122 -10.79 -20.16 -53.51
C VAL A 122 -10.09 -21.13 -52.55
N ILE A 123 -8.90 -21.60 -52.92
CA ILE A 123 -8.08 -22.42 -52.04
C ILE A 123 -7.38 -21.54 -51.01
N GLU A 124 -7.57 -21.86 -49.74
CA GLU A 124 -6.89 -21.20 -48.63
C GLU A 124 -5.56 -21.89 -48.31
N VAL A 125 -4.64 -21.16 -47.68
CA VAL A 125 -3.31 -21.70 -47.35
C VAL A 125 -3.40 -22.95 -46.46
N SER A 126 -4.40 -23.01 -45.57
CA SER A 126 -4.67 -24.19 -44.72
C SER A 126 -5.09 -25.43 -45.49
N ASP A 127 -5.65 -25.25 -46.70
CA ASP A 127 -6.22 -26.32 -47.50
C ASP A 127 -5.22 -26.88 -48.54
N VAL A 128 -4.01 -26.33 -48.62
CA VAL A 128 -2.99 -26.73 -49.62
C VAL A 128 -2.65 -28.22 -49.51
N ALA A 129 -2.41 -28.72 -48.28
CA ALA A 129 -2.05 -30.11 -48.07
C ALA A 129 -3.12 -31.11 -48.58
N SER A 130 -4.40 -30.73 -48.47
CA SER A 130 -5.53 -31.53 -48.94
C SER A 130 -5.82 -31.39 -50.44
N ASN A 131 -5.13 -30.47 -51.13
CA ASN A 131 -5.34 -30.15 -52.54
C ASN A 131 -4.01 -30.12 -53.31
N MET A 132 -3.03 -30.93 -52.90
CA MET A 132 -1.71 -31.00 -53.55
C MET A 132 -1.79 -31.27 -55.05
N ASP A 133 -2.86 -31.93 -55.52
CA ASP A 133 -3.13 -32.20 -56.93
C ASP A 133 -3.27 -30.95 -57.80
N LEU A 134 -3.54 -29.79 -57.20
CA LEU A 134 -3.71 -28.51 -57.91
C LEU A 134 -2.41 -27.72 -58.08
N PHE A 135 -1.31 -28.17 -57.45
CA PHE A 135 -0.08 -27.40 -57.38
C PHE A 135 1.05 -28.09 -58.15
N ASP A 136 1.83 -27.27 -58.84
CA ASP A 136 2.98 -27.66 -59.66
C ASP A 136 4.23 -27.05 -59.03
N THR A 137 5.18 -27.88 -58.60
CA THR A 137 6.37 -27.44 -57.84
C THR A 137 7.27 -26.50 -58.65
N ASP A 138 7.17 -26.51 -59.98
CA ASP A 138 7.91 -25.64 -60.89
C ASP A 138 7.29 -24.23 -61.00
N LYS A 139 6.11 -24.03 -60.42
CA LYS A 139 5.42 -22.74 -60.43
C LYS A 139 5.68 -21.93 -59.17
N ARG A 140 5.62 -20.61 -59.34
CA ARG A 140 5.77 -19.66 -58.24
C ARG A 140 4.43 -19.35 -57.60
N TYR A 141 4.36 -19.50 -56.29
CA TYR A 141 3.15 -19.24 -55.50
C TYR A 141 3.37 -18.17 -54.43
N GLY A 142 2.27 -17.67 -53.90
CA GLY A 142 2.24 -16.70 -52.82
C GLY A 142 0.95 -16.77 -52.00
N ILE A 143 0.86 -15.87 -51.04
CA ILE A 143 -0.28 -15.73 -50.13
C ILE A 143 -0.92 -14.37 -50.36
N ARG A 144 -2.23 -14.35 -50.60
CA ARG A 144 -3.03 -13.14 -50.51
C ARG A 144 -3.73 -13.08 -49.15
N LEU A 145 -3.32 -12.14 -48.32
CA LEU A 145 -3.98 -11.83 -47.06
C LEU A 145 -4.98 -10.71 -47.27
N SER A 146 -6.25 -11.02 -47.05
CA SER A 146 -7.33 -10.06 -47.14
C SER A 146 -7.70 -9.57 -45.74
N PHE A 147 -7.71 -8.26 -45.54
CA PHE A 147 -8.16 -7.61 -44.32
C PHE A 147 -9.42 -6.82 -44.62
N ASP A 148 -10.44 -6.99 -43.78
CA ASP A 148 -11.55 -6.04 -43.73
C ASP A 148 -11.03 -4.70 -43.21
N LYS A 149 -11.72 -3.62 -43.55
CA LYS A 149 -11.50 -2.34 -42.87
C LYS A 149 -11.71 -2.60 -41.38
N SER A 150 -10.63 -2.51 -40.58
CA SER A 150 -10.73 -2.59 -39.12
C SER A 150 -11.84 -1.65 -38.67
N SER A 151 -12.79 -2.13 -37.86
CA SER A 151 -13.93 -1.31 -37.46
C SER A 151 -13.41 -0.02 -36.85
N GLU A 152 -13.72 1.13 -37.48
CA GLU A 152 -13.50 2.46 -36.89
C GLU A 152 -14.32 2.67 -35.62
N TYR A 153 -15.18 1.70 -35.30
CA TYR A 153 -16.11 1.70 -34.21
C TYR A 153 -15.65 0.76 -33.08
N ILE A 154 -15.84 1.23 -31.86
CA ILE A 154 -15.66 0.44 -30.63
C ILE A 154 -17.00 -0.26 -30.37
N PRO A 155 -17.09 -1.59 -30.56
CA PRO A 155 -18.34 -2.31 -30.36
C PRO A 155 -18.76 -2.30 -28.90
N ALA A 156 -20.07 -2.36 -28.68
CA ALA A 156 -20.66 -2.33 -27.33
C ALA A 156 -20.25 -3.53 -26.46
N ASP A 157 -19.75 -4.61 -27.06
CA ASP A 157 -19.28 -5.81 -26.37
C ASP A 157 -17.81 -5.71 -25.88
N GLY A 158 -17.11 -4.61 -26.20
CA GLY A 158 -15.73 -4.40 -25.80
C GLY A 158 -14.72 -5.35 -26.47
N SER A 159 -15.09 -6.01 -27.56
CA SER A 159 -14.22 -6.96 -28.27
C SER A 159 -13.03 -6.33 -28.98
N VAL A 160 -13.05 -5.02 -29.20
CA VAL A 160 -11.97 -4.27 -29.85
C VAL A 160 -11.16 -3.50 -28.80
N PRO A 161 -9.84 -3.77 -28.68
CA PRO A 161 -8.95 -3.00 -27.81
C PRO A 161 -8.90 -1.53 -28.19
N VAL A 162 -8.91 -0.65 -27.19
CA VAL A 162 -8.87 0.80 -27.38
C VAL A 162 -7.53 1.34 -26.90
N ALA A 163 -6.76 1.96 -27.80
CA ALA A 163 -5.47 2.55 -27.44
C ALA A 163 -5.64 3.77 -26.51
N LYS A 164 -6.65 4.59 -26.77
CA LYS A 164 -6.97 5.81 -26.02
C LYS A 164 -8.46 6.13 -26.15
N MET A 165 -9.11 6.48 -25.04
CA MET A 165 -10.49 6.97 -25.02
C MET A 165 -10.49 8.41 -24.52
N CYS A 166 -11.20 9.33 -25.19
CA CYS A 166 -11.29 10.73 -24.81
C CYS A 166 -12.75 11.16 -24.67
N TRP A 167 -13.03 12.02 -23.69
CA TRP A 167 -14.35 12.63 -23.53
C TRP A 167 -14.38 13.98 -24.24
N ASN A 168 -15.48 14.26 -24.93
CA ASN A 168 -15.72 15.59 -25.50
C ASN A 168 -16.13 16.56 -24.39
N ASP A 169 -15.65 17.80 -24.47
CA ASP A 169 -16.15 18.88 -23.65
C ASP A 169 -17.44 19.49 -24.23
N VAL A 170 -17.98 20.52 -23.55
CA VAL A 170 -19.21 21.21 -23.96
C VAL A 170 -19.13 21.88 -25.34
N LYS A 171 -17.93 22.13 -25.86
CA LYS A 171 -17.69 22.69 -27.20
C LYS A 171 -17.46 21.60 -28.25
N GLY A 172 -17.45 20.33 -27.84
CA GLY A 172 -17.09 19.21 -28.70
C GLY A 172 -15.57 19.07 -28.91
N GLU A 173 -14.75 19.79 -28.14
CA GLU A 173 -13.29 19.64 -28.18
C GLU A 173 -12.87 18.43 -27.33
N ALA A 174 -11.71 17.85 -27.64
CA ALA A 174 -11.16 16.77 -26.83
C ALA A 174 -10.90 17.27 -25.39
N GLY A 175 -11.49 16.58 -24.42
CA GLY A 175 -11.30 16.74 -22.98
C GLY A 175 -10.36 15.67 -22.42
N PRO A 176 -10.54 15.23 -21.16
CA PRO A 176 -9.70 14.21 -20.55
C PRO A 176 -9.70 12.90 -21.34
N CYS A 177 -8.56 12.23 -21.33
CA CYS A 177 -8.37 10.94 -21.98
C CYS A 177 -7.80 9.89 -21.04
N ILE A 178 -8.16 8.63 -21.28
CA ILE A 178 -7.67 7.46 -20.58
C ILE A 178 -6.92 6.57 -21.57
N SER A 179 -5.73 6.10 -21.18
CA SER A 179 -4.94 5.12 -21.93
C SER A 179 -4.29 4.12 -20.97
N ALA A 180 -4.00 2.91 -21.45
CA ALA A 180 -3.21 1.95 -20.69
C ALA A 180 -1.72 2.34 -20.70
N ILE A 181 -1.08 2.22 -19.54
CA ILE A 181 0.40 2.22 -19.45
C ILE A 181 0.91 0.79 -19.63
N ASP A 182 0.24 -0.18 -19.01
CA ASP A 182 0.50 -1.61 -19.08
C ASP A 182 -0.79 -2.40 -18.81
N SER A 183 -0.68 -3.70 -18.55
CA SER A 183 -1.80 -4.61 -18.32
C SER A 183 -2.70 -4.23 -17.15
N ASP A 184 -2.15 -3.56 -16.13
CA ASP A 184 -2.82 -3.38 -14.83
C ASP A 184 -3.04 -1.91 -14.48
N ARG A 185 -2.56 -0.97 -15.33
CA ARG A 185 -2.59 0.46 -15.04
C ARG A 185 -3.15 1.28 -16.18
N LEU A 186 -4.20 2.04 -15.87
CA LEU A 186 -4.73 3.11 -16.69
C LEU A 186 -4.22 4.46 -16.21
N VAL A 187 -3.97 5.38 -17.13
CA VAL A 187 -3.58 6.76 -16.85
C VAL A 187 -4.61 7.74 -17.38
N ILE A 188 -4.98 8.70 -16.53
CA ILE A 188 -5.83 9.84 -16.91
C ILE A 188 -4.91 11.00 -17.27
N LYS A 189 -5.07 11.52 -18.48
CA LYS A 189 -4.36 12.72 -18.97
C LYS A 189 -5.37 13.78 -19.38
N THR A 190 -5.03 15.04 -19.16
CA THR A 190 -5.75 16.17 -19.74
C THR A 190 -5.56 16.21 -21.26
N SER A 191 -6.45 16.90 -21.96
CA SER A 191 -6.29 17.15 -23.39
C SER A 191 -5.08 18.03 -23.68
N ASP A 192 -4.37 17.73 -24.77
CA ASP A 192 -3.30 18.58 -25.32
C ASP A 192 -3.86 19.79 -26.10
N ALA A 193 -5.18 19.98 -26.11
CA ALA A 193 -5.83 21.10 -26.79
C ALA A 193 -5.40 22.45 -26.18
N ALA A 194 -5.12 23.44 -27.04
CA ALA A 194 -4.67 24.75 -26.65
C ALA A 194 -5.66 25.43 -25.67
N GLY A 195 -5.14 25.93 -24.54
CA GLY A 195 -5.94 26.62 -23.52
C GLY A 195 -6.56 25.70 -22.44
N LYS A 196 -6.27 24.39 -22.47
CA LYS A 196 -6.57 23.48 -21.35
C LYS A 196 -5.39 23.46 -20.38
N ASN A 197 -5.68 23.52 -19.08
CA ASN A 197 -4.66 23.40 -18.04
C ASN A 197 -4.23 21.93 -17.97
N SER A 198 -3.01 21.63 -18.41
CA SER A 198 -2.50 20.25 -18.49
C SER A 198 -2.12 19.64 -17.15
N ASP A 199 -2.06 20.48 -16.11
CA ASP A 199 -1.32 20.13 -14.90
C ASP A 199 -2.19 19.46 -13.83
N GLU A 200 -3.49 19.27 -14.10
CA GLU A 200 -4.47 18.80 -13.11
C GLU A 200 -5.55 17.84 -13.66
N PRO A 201 -5.18 16.65 -14.18
CA PRO A 201 -6.14 15.60 -14.48
C PRO A 201 -6.89 15.17 -13.21
N ALA A 202 -8.21 15.01 -13.33
CA ALA A 202 -9.09 14.69 -12.21
C ALA A 202 -10.10 13.60 -12.55
N MET A 203 -10.42 12.77 -11.56
CA MET A 203 -11.53 11.81 -11.57
C MET A 203 -12.60 12.32 -10.60
N CYS A 204 -13.85 12.42 -11.07
CA CYS A 204 -14.93 13.03 -10.30
C CYS A 204 -16.12 12.09 -10.11
N TRP A 205 -16.76 12.22 -8.95
CA TRP A 205 -18.02 11.57 -8.59
C TRP A 205 -19.07 12.64 -8.36
N ASP A 206 -20.21 12.51 -9.03
CA ASP A 206 -21.36 13.38 -8.88
C ASP A 206 -22.60 12.55 -8.51
N LYS A 207 -23.41 13.08 -7.60
CA LYS A 207 -24.74 12.54 -7.32
C LYS A 207 -25.70 13.35 -8.16
N GLU A 208 -26.51 12.71 -8.99
CA GLU A 208 -27.44 13.31 -9.99
C GLU A 208 -28.30 14.51 -9.49
N GLN A 209 -28.37 14.74 -8.18
CA GLN A 209 -29.01 15.87 -7.52
C GLN A 209 -28.23 17.21 -7.55
N LYS A 210 -27.10 17.30 -8.27
CA LYS A 210 -26.32 18.55 -8.51
C LYS A 210 -26.00 19.35 -7.24
N GLN A 211 -25.84 18.71 -6.08
CA GLN A 211 -25.54 19.44 -4.84
C GLN A 211 -24.05 19.61 -4.61
N SER A 212 -23.27 18.58 -4.94
CA SER A 212 -21.81 18.60 -4.79
C SER A 212 -21.16 17.58 -5.71
N THR A 213 -20.07 17.98 -6.39
CA THR A 213 -19.20 17.04 -7.13
C THR A 213 -17.89 16.88 -6.35
N LEU A 214 -17.45 15.64 -6.16
CA LEU A 214 -16.19 15.30 -5.49
C LEU A 214 -15.16 14.92 -6.56
N CYS A 215 -14.01 15.58 -6.61
CA CYS A 215 -12.96 15.33 -7.59
C CYS A 215 -11.63 15.00 -6.90
N LEU A 216 -11.05 13.85 -7.25
CA LEU A 216 -9.67 13.48 -6.92
C LEU A 216 -8.78 13.91 -8.08
N ALA A 217 -7.85 14.81 -7.82
CA ALA A 217 -6.96 15.35 -8.84
C ALA A 217 -5.49 15.22 -8.44
N ALA A 218 -4.65 15.07 -9.46
CA ALA A 218 -3.21 15.08 -9.30
C ALA A 218 -2.68 16.42 -9.82
N MET A 219 -1.92 17.16 -9.00
CA MET A 219 -1.26 18.41 -9.39
C MET A 219 0.24 18.30 -9.21
N ASN A 220 1.01 19.11 -9.92
CA ASN A 220 2.45 19.19 -9.70
C ASN A 220 2.73 19.74 -8.30
N SER A 221 3.67 19.10 -7.59
CA SER A 221 4.06 19.51 -6.25
C SER A 221 5.02 20.69 -6.31
N THR A 222 4.86 21.67 -5.43
CA THR A 222 5.96 22.60 -5.04
C THR A 222 6.64 22.12 -3.75
N GLY A 223 6.58 20.82 -3.46
CA GLY A 223 6.86 20.19 -2.17
C GLY A 223 8.31 20.27 -1.69
N VAL A 224 8.55 19.63 -0.54
CA VAL A 224 9.68 19.81 0.39
C VAL A 224 11.08 19.53 -0.22
N ASN A 225 11.15 18.83 -1.36
CA ASN A 225 12.41 18.49 -2.02
C ASN A 225 12.32 18.64 -3.55
N PRO A 226 12.14 19.87 -4.07
CA PRO A 226 11.96 20.09 -5.50
C PRO A 226 13.22 19.81 -6.33
N ASN A 227 14.37 19.66 -5.65
CA ASN A 227 15.69 19.42 -6.26
C ASN A 227 16.34 18.08 -5.81
N GLY A 228 15.57 17.16 -5.18
CA GLY A 228 16.09 15.86 -4.74
C GLY A 228 16.26 14.86 -5.89
N GLU A 229 17.04 13.79 -5.68
CA GLU A 229 17.25 12.72 -6.69
C GLU A 229 15.97 11.92 -7.02
N ASN A 230 14.96 11.97 -6.14
CA ASN A 230 13.59 11.48 -6.33
C ASN A 230 12.60 12.57 -5.91
N PRO A 231 12.24 13.50 -6.81
CA PRO A 231 11.20 14.48 -6.52
C PRO A 231 9.85 13.77 -6.35
N ASP A 232 9.14 14.05 -5.24
CA ASP A 232 7.73 13.70 -5.13
C ASP A 232 6.93 14.59 -6.09
N ASP A 233 6.87 14.17 -7.36
CA ASP A 233 6.52 15.03 -8.48
C ASP A 233 5.08 15.56 -8.43
N ARG A 234 4.16 14.85 -7.75
CA ARG A 234 2.72 15.17 -7.79
C ARG A 234 2.02 14.99 -6.46
N ILE A 235 1.17 15.96 -6.12
CA ILE A 235 0.28 15.92 -4.95
C ILE A 235 -1.09 15.45 -5.42
N LEU A 236 -1.62 14.41 -4.76
CA LEU A 236 -3.02 14.04 -4.87
C LEU A 236 -3.85 14.87 -3.89
N HIS A 237 -4.93 15.47 -4.37
CA HIS A 237 -5.86 16.19 -3.51
C HIS A 237 -7.31 15.92 -3.90
N LEU A 238 -8.17 15.94 -2.89
CA LEU A 238 -9.59 15.70 -3.01
C LEU A 238 -10.35 17.01 -2.76
N ARG A 239 -11.16 17.46 -3.72
CA ARG A 239 -11.95 18.69 -3.61
C ARG A 239 -13.43 18.45 -3.86
N THR A 240 -14.27 19.22 -3.18
CA THR A 240 -15.72 19.27 -3.38
C THR A 240 -16.13 20.63 -3.92
N THR A 241 -16.82 20.66 -5.05
CA THR A 241 -17.50 21.84 -5.59
C THR A 241 -18.98 21.78 -5.22
N SER A 242 -19.54 22.86 -4.66
CA SER A 242 -21.00 22.99 -4.48
C SER A 242 -21.61 23.80 -5.64
N SER A 243 -22.87 23.52 -5.99
CA SER A 243 -23.52 24.17 -7.14
C SER A 243 -24.10 25.56 -6.85
N LYS A 244 -24.02 26.05 -5.60
CA LYS A 244 -24.64 27.32 -5.18
C LYS A 244 -23.63 28.22 -4.48
N ASN A 245 -23.36 29.35 -5.13
CA ASN A 245 -22.63 30.52 -4.64
C ASN A 245 -21.15 30.23 -4.32
N ASP A 246 -20.33 30.31 -5.37
CA ASP A 246 -18.90 30.60 -5.30
C ASP A 246 -18.66 31.89 -4.50
N THR A 247 -18.63 31.78 -3.17
CA THR A 247 -17.68 32.61 -2.42
C THR A 247 -16.37 31.86 -2.51
N GLU A 248 -15.52 32.31 -3.44
CA GLU A 248 -14.16 31.81 -3.61
C GLU A 248 -13.44 31.89 -2.26
N VAL A 249 -13.33 30.77 -1.56
CA VAL A 249 -12.25 30.64 -0.60
C VAL A 249 -11.02 30.44 -1.46
N VAL A 250 -10.24 31.50 -1.65
CA VAL A 250 -8.93 31.43 -2.31
C VAL A 250 -8.12 30.37 -1.58
N PRO A 251 -7.88 29.19 -2.18
CA PRO A 251 -7.08 28.17 -1.53
C PRO A 251 -5.65 28.70 -1.45
N GLY A 252 -4.94 28.48 -0.34
CA GLY A 252 -3.50 28.73 -0.26
C GLY A 252 -2.65 27.80 -1.14
N THR A 253 -3.23 27.19 -2.18
CA THR A 253 -2.63 26.18 -3.06
C THR A 253 -2.92 26.47 -4.54
N PRO A 254 -1.97 26.23 -5.46
CA PRO A 254 -2.03 26.61 -6.88
C PRO A 254 -3.00 25.81 -7.77
N SER A 255 -3.98 25.10 -7.20
CA SER A 255 -4.93 24.26 -7.95
C SER A 255 -6.00 25.08 -8.67
N SER A 256 -6.35 24.66 -9.89
CA SER A 256 -7.38 25.27 -10.74
C SER A 256 -8.80 24.77 -10.46
N LEU A 257 -8.94 23.67 -9.70
CA LEU A 257 -10.23 23.17 -9.23
C LEU A 257 -10.77 24.06 -8.11
N LYS A 258 -11.84 24.81 -8.33
CA LYS A 258 -12.50 25.58 -7.26
C LYS A 258 -13.15 24.63 -6.23
N GLY A 259 -13.36 25.08 -5.00
CA GLY A 259 -14.05 24.31 -3.97
C GLY A 259 -13.26 24.11 -2.69
N THR A 260 -13.88 23.45 -1.72
CA THR A 260 -13.28 23.11 -0.42
C THR A 260 -12.63 21.73 -0.45
N THR A 261 -11.75 21.43 0.51
CA THR A 261 -11.22 20.07 0.70
C THR A 261 -12.37 19.07 0.90
N GLY A 262 -12.35 17.98 0.13
CA GLY A 262 -13.31 16.88 0.27
C GLY A 262 -12.92 15.91 1.36
N THR A 263 -13.90 15.14 1.86
CA THR A 263 -13.67 14.12 2.89
C THR A 263 -13.64 12.73 2.26
N LEU A 264 -12.55 12.00 2.49
CA LEU A 264 -12.46 10.57 2.21
C LEU A 264 -12.63 9.78 3.51
N TYR A 265 -13.63 8.91 3.57
CA TYR A 265 -13.79 7.98 4.68
C TYR A 265 -13.13 6.64 4.34
N ALA A 266 -11.93 6.41 4.88
CA ALA A 266 -11.14 5.22 4.60
C ALA A 266 -10.21 4.89 5.78
N ASN A 267 -9.79 3.63 5.87
CA ASN A 267 -8.62 3.26 6.67
C ASN A 267 -7.37 3.72 5.94
N ILE A 268 -6.60 4.61 6.54
CA ILE A 268 -5.36 5.13 5.97
C ILE A 268 -4.20 4.41 6.64
N VAL A 269 -3.27 3.93 5.82
CA VAL A 269 -1.97 3.44 6.25
C VAL A 269 -0.92 4.37 5.66
N MET A 270 -0.09 4.93 6.52
CA MET A 270 0.93 5.91 6.18
C MET A 270 2.29 5.31 6.41
N GLU A 271 3.23 5.62 5.53
CA GLU A 271 4.64 5.29 5.76
C GLU A 271 5.26 6.36 6.68
N ASN A 272 5.80 5.94 7.82
CA ASN A 272 6.54 6.80 8.72
C ASN A 272 8.00 6.83 8.32
N THR A 273 8.40 7.89 7.60
CA THR A 273 9.77 8.05 7.11
C THR A 273 10.80 8.33 8.21
N SER A 274 10.36 8.58 9.44
CA SER A 274 11.25 8.82 10.59
C SER A 274 11.74 7.52 11.25
N ARG A 275 11.11 6.38 10.96
CA ARG A 275 11.42 5.11 11.63
C ARG A 275 11.42 3.96 10.64
N ARG A 276 12.40 3.06 10.79
CA ARG A 276 12.52 1.85 9.97
C ARG A 276 12.43 0.60 10.82
N HIS A 277 12.08 -0.50 10.19
CA HIS A 277 12.18 -1.82 10.80
C HIS A 277 13.65 -2.12 11.10
N PRO A 278 13.95 -2.58 12.33
CA PRO A 278 15.31 -2.91 12.70
C PRO A 278 15.84 -4.07 11.85
N ALA A 279 17.16 -4.15 11.70
CA ALA A 279 17.79 -5.27 10.99
C ALA A 279 17.58 -6.61 11.70
N ILE A 280 17.47 -6.56 13.04
CA ILE A 280 17.26 -7.69 13.92
C ILE A 280 16.24 -7.29 14.97
N TRP A 281 15.27 -8.17 15.19
CA TRP A 281 14.34 -8.07 16.29
C TRP A 281 14.80 -8.95 17.44
N HIS A 282 14.81 -8.40 18.66
CA HIS A 282 15.07 -9.15 19.88
C HIS A 282 13.75 -9.44 20.59
N ILE A 283 13.53 -10.68 21.00
CA ILE A 283 12.32 -11.11 21.69
C ILE A 283 12.72 -11.65 23.06
N ALA A 284 12.06 -11.21 24.13
CA ALA A 284 12.16 -11.86 25.43
C ALA A 284 10.85 -12.58 25.77
N TYR A 285 10.95 -13.86 26.11
CA TYR A 285 9.77 -14.65 26.49
C TYR A 285 9.52 -14.66 28.00
N ASN A 286 10.51 -14.27 28.80
CA ASN A 286 10.45 -14.19 30.26
C ASN A 286 11.41 -13.09 30.77
N GLN A 287 11.34 -12.81 32.08
CA GLN A 287 12.20 -11.83 32.74
C GLN A 287 13.69 -12.16 32.65
N ASP A 288 14.09 -13.43 32.69
CA ASP A 288 15.50 -13.82 32.60
C ASP A 288 16.06 -13.50 31.21
N ASP A 289 15.30 -13.75 30.16
CA ASP A 289 15.63 -13.38 28.78
C ASP A 289 15.63 -11.86 28.60
N ALA A 290 14.69 -11.16 29.21
CA ALA A 290 14.66 -9.69 29.25
C ALA A 290 15.91 -9.11 29.94
N ASN A 291 16.33 -9.70 31.06
CA ASN A 291 17.56 -9.31 31.77
C ASN A 291 18.81 -9.61 30.92
N LYS A 292 18.88 -10.77 30.27
CA LYS A 292 19.99 -11.10 29.35
C LYS A 292 20.08 -10.10 28.20
N LEU A 293 18.96 -9.69 27.61
CA LEU A 293 18.91 -8.66 26.57
C LEU A 293 19.36 -7.30 27.12
N LYS A 294 18.88 -6.92 28.30
CA LYS A 294 19.28 -5.68 29.00
C LYS A 294 20.79 -5.63 29.26
N ASP A 295 21.38 -6.76 29.66
CA ASP A 295 22.79 -6.86 29.99
C ASP A 295 23.68 -7.06 28.73
N GLY A 296 23.09 -7.09 27.53
CA GLY A 296 23.78 -7.28 26.25
C GLY A 296 24.34 -8.69 26.03
N ILE A 297 23.87 -9.67 26.81
CA ILE A 297 24.35 -11.07 26.81
C ILE A 297 23.50 -11.96 25.91
N GLY A 298 22.24 -11.58 25.65
CA GLY A 298 21.38 -12.18 24.62
C GLY A 298 21.44 -11.32 23.35
N GLY A 299 21.66 -11.93 22.18
CA GLY A 299 21.69 -11.18 20.91
C GLY A 299 22.73 -11.65 19.87
N SER A 300 23.50 -12.70 20.14
CA SER A 300 24.43 -13.25 19.15
C SER A 300 24.42 -14.76 19.22
N LYS A 301 24.27 -15.41 18.05
CA LYS A 301 24.54 -16.85 17.88
C LYS A 301 25.95 -17.15 18.39
N ASN A 302 26.07 -17.61 19.63
CA ASN A 302 27.30 -18.21 20.06
C ASN A 302 27.39 -19.56 19.33
N THR A 303 28.35 -19.69 18.40
CA THR A 303 28.52 -20.87 17.52
C THR A 303 28.85 -22.17 18.27
N SER A 304 28.89 -22.16 19.59
CA SER A 304 29.15 -23.32 20.45
C SER A 304 27.91 -23.90 21.11
N ASP A 305 26.76 -23.22 21.08
CA ASP A 305 25.55 -23.70 21.74
C ASP A 305 24.59 -24.28 20.70
N ASN A 306 24.34 -25.59 20.78
CA ASN A 306 23.21 -26.26 20.11
C ASN A 306 21.87 -25.84 20.75
N ASP A 307 21.71 -24.57 21.11
CA ASP A 307 20.52 -24.07 21.80
C ASP A 307 19.53 -23.53 20.78
N SER A 308 18.37 -24.18 20.68
CA SER A 308 17.28 -23.85 19.75
C SER A 308 16.43 -22.66 20.25
N THR A 309 17.03 -21.73 20.98
CA THR A 309 16.37 -20.66 21.75
C THR A 309 16.60 -19.27 21.17
N THR A 310 17.11 -19.17 19.92
CA THR A 310 17.47 -17.89 19.29
C THR A 310 16.38 -16.83 19.51
N LEU A 311 16.73 -15.78 20.27
CA LEU A 311 15.86 -14.66 20.62
C LEU A 311 15.86 -13.56 19.55
N ASP A 312 16.58 -13.79 18.46
CA ASP A 312 16.82 -12.83 17.39
C ASP A 312 16.21 -13.34 16.09
N PHE A 313 15.48 -12.48 15.38
CA PHE A 313 15.03 -12.82 14.04
C PHE A 313 15.20 -11.66 13.06
N LYS A 314 15.39 -11.99 11.78
CA LYS A 314 15.57 -11.01 10.71
C LYS A 314 14.24 -10.79 10.03
N ASP A 315 13.63 -9.63 10.30
CA ASP A 315 12.37 -9.31 9.66
C ASP A 315 12.52 -9.25 8.13
N ALA A 316 11.51 -9.79 7.45
CA ALA A 316 11.39 -9.80 6.01
C ALA A 316 11.33 -8.37 5.47
N PHE A 317 10.83 -7.41 6.26
CA PHE A 317 10.73 -5.99 5.91
C PHE A 317 11.83 -5.12 6.54
N ARG A 318 12.91 -5.71 7.06
CA ARG A 318 14.05 -4.96 7.64
C ARG A 318 14.51 -3.81 6.73
N GLY A 319 14.82 -2.66 7.34
CA GLY A 319 15.25 -1.44 6.64
C GLY A 319 14.16 -0.70 5.88
N GLN A 320 12.94 -1.24 5.75
CA GLN A 320 11.77 -0.52 5.24
C GLN A 320 11.18 0.36 6.32
N TYR A 321 10.54 1.45 5.91
CA TYR A 321 9.88 2.39 6.82
C TYR A 321 8.68 1.77 7.53
N GLU A 322 8.49 2.11 8.80
CA GLU A 322 7.32 1.74 9.61
C GLU A 322 6.03 2.16 8.89
N LEU A 323 4.97 1.35 9.01
CA LEU A 323 3.64 1.76 8.57
C LEU A 323 2.77 2.02 9.78
N VAL A 324 2.02 3.12 9.76
CA VAL A 324 1.16 3.55 10.86
C VAL A 324 -0.23 3.94 10.37
N THR A 325 -1.25 3.80 11.21
CA THR A 325 -2.57 4.39 10.98
C THR A 325 -2.67 5.76 11.67
N PRO A 326 -3.59 6.64 11.23
CA PRO A 326 -3.96 7.82 12.01
C PRO A 326 -4.32 7.43 13.45
N ALA A 327 -3.88 8.26 14.40
CA ALA A 327 -4.13 8.03 15.81
C ALA A 327 -5.48 8.58 16.25
N VAL A 328 -6.11 7.89 17.20
CA VAL A 328 -7.34 8.33 17.88
C VAL A 328 -6.97 8.70 19.31
N THR A 329 -7.36 9.89 19.76
CA THR A 329 -7.03 10.42 21.09
C THR A 329 -8.28 10.64 21.92
N PHE A 330 -8.28 10.27 23.19
CA PHE A 330 -9.37 10.59 24.10
C PHE A 330 -8.91 10.77 25.55
N TYR A 331 -9.67 11.55 26.30
CA TYR A 331 -9.42 11.85 27.70
C TYR A 331 -10.02 10.79 28.62
N GLN A 332 -9.28 10.36 29.63
CA GLN A 332 -9.78 9.52 30.72
C GLN A 332 -9.18 10.00 32.05
N SER A 333 -9.91 9.77 33.14
CA SER A 333 -9.31 9.77 34.48
C SER A 333 -9.33 8.37 35.05
N PHE A 334 -8.41 8.11 35.97
CA PHE A 334 -8.58 6.95 36.83
C PHE A 334 -9.77 7.19 37.77
N LYS A 335 -10.25 6.13 38.41
CA LYS A 335 -11.50 6.15 39.18
C LYS A 335 -11.35 5.67 40.62
N ASN A 336 -10.11 5.59 41.14
CA ASN A 336 -9.93 5.23 42.55
C ASN A 336 -10.18 6.47 43.42
N ASP A 337 -11.20 6.37 44.26
CA ASP A 337 -11.63 7.37 45.23
C ASP A 337 -11.48 6.85 46.68
N TYR A 338 -10.61 5.86 46.91
CA TYR A 338 -10.32 5.31 48.24
C TYR A 338 -9.00 5.82 48.82
N ALA A 339 -8.94 5.97 50.15
CA ALA A 339 -7.70 6.22 50.89
C ALA A 339 -6.63 5.17 50.55
N PRO A 340 -5.33 5.53 50.50
CA PRO A 340 -4.26 4.55 50.40
C PRO A 340 -4.37 3.50 51.51
N GLY A 341 -4.60 2.24 51.14
CA GLY A 341 -4.82 1.12 52.07
C GLY A 341 -6.25 0.99 52.63
N ALA A 342 -7.18 1.90 52.30
CA ALA A 342 -8.60 1.75 52.62
C ALA A 342 -9.34 1.14 51.42
N GLY A 343 -10.17 0.14 51.69
CA GLY A 343 -11.08 -0.44 50.71
C GLY A 343 -12.49 0.14 50.73
N PRO A 344 -13.39 -0.39 49.90
CA PRO A 344 -14.80 -0.05 49.97
C PRO A 344 -15.32 -0.23 51.41
N LYS A 345 -16.06 0.77 51.92
CA LYS A 345 -16.45 0.91 53.35
C LYS A 345 -17.46 -0.15 53.86
N THR A 346 -17.81 -1.18 53.08
CA THR A 346 -18.79 -2.22 53.46
C THR A 346 -18.33 -3.63 53.04
N ASN A 347 -18.86 -4.65 53.72
CA ASN A 347 -18.59 -6.10 53.59
C ASN A 347 -18.96 -6.70 52.21
N ILE A 348 -19.01 -5.90 51.14
CA ILE A 348 -19.41 -6.31 49.79
C ILE A 348 -18.19 -6.75 48.96
N ASP A 349 -16.97 -6.40 49.33
CA ASP A 349 -15.77 -6.88 48.61
C ASP A 349 -14.66 -7.32 49.56
N GLN A 350 -14.89 -8.46 50.23
CA GLN A 350 -13.82 -9.23 50.88
C GLN A 350 -12.66 -9.50 49.89
N LEU A 351 -12.98 -9.59 48.59
CA LEU A 351 -12.04 -9.69 47.49
C LEU A 351 -11.05 -8.52 47.43
N TYR A 352 -11.47 -7.27 47.69
CA TYR A 352 -10.59 -6.09 47.67
C TYR A 352 -9.57 -6.12 48.81
N ILE A 353 -10.00 -6.52 50.00
CA ILE A 353 -9.16 -6.61 51.21
C ILE A 353 -8.16 -7.75 51.05
N ASP A 354 -8.62 -8.90 50.56
CA ASP A 354 -7.78 -10.08 50.31
C ASP A 354 -6.78 -9.85 49.16
N THR A 355 -7.10 -8.97 48.20
CA THR A 355 -6.26 -8.61 47.05
C THR A 355 -5.11 -7.66 47.41
N ASN A 356 -5.26 -6.84 48.45
CA ASN A 356 -4.29 -5.80 48.85
C ASN A 356 -3.46 -6.17 50.10
N ALA A 357 -3.69 -7.34 50.71
CA ALA A 357 -2.84 -7.87 51.77
C ALA A 357 -1.54 -8.44 51.17
N GLU A 358 -0.43 -7.71 51.32
CA GLU A 358 0.93 -8.01 50.85
C GLU A 358 1.28 -9.48 50.49
N LYS A 359 1.43 -9.75 49.19
CA LYS A 359 2.65 -10.23 48.50
C LYS A 359 2.28 -10.92 47.19
N ASN A 360 2.87 -10.39 46.12
CA ASN A 360 2.86 -10.86 44.74
C ASN A 360 1.55 -10.66 43.95
N TYR A 361 1.75 -10.09 42.76
CA TYR A 361 0.92 -9.51 41.69
C TYR A 361 -0.51 -10.03 41.38
N LYS A 362 -1.28 -10.58 42.33
CA LYS A 362 -2.71 -10.88 42.15
C LYS A 362 -3.59 -9.63 42.01
N ALA A 363 -2.99 -8.43 42.11
CA ALA A 363 -3.66 -7.14 42.19
C ALA A 363 -3.94 -6.46 40.83
N LEU A 364 -3.10 -6.60 39.79
CA LEU A 364 -3.15 -5.69 38.63
C LEU A 364 -4.51 -5.70 37.88
N LEU A 365 -5.17 -6.87 37.76
CA LEU A 365 -6.47 -7.01 37.10
C LEU A 365 -7.65 -6.61 37.98
N SER A 366 -7.48 -6.60 39.30
CA SER A 366 -8.47 -6.24 40.32
C SER A 366 -8.19 -4.88 40.97
N GLU A 367 -7.17 -4.16 40.50
CA GLU A 367 -6.81 -2.83 41.00
C GLU A 367 -8.00 -1.88 40.83
N PRO A 368 -8.41 -1.18 41.90
CA PRO A 368 -9.48 -0.21 41.80
C PRO A 368 -9.07 0.92 40.87
N GLY A 369 -10.04 1.46 40.12
CA GLY A 369 -9.84 2.68 39.35
C GLY A 369 -9.03 2.56 38.06
N VAL A 370 -8.55 1.37 37.67
CA VAL A 370 -7.86 1.13 36.40
C VAL A 370 -8.72 1.50 35.19
N ILE A 371 -8.07 1.87 34.09
CA ILE A 371 -8.73 2.12 32.82
C ILE A 371 -8.62 0.85 31.96
N ARG A 372 -9.77 0.35 31.49
CA ARG A 372 -9.84 -0.79 30.57
C ARG A 372 -10.42 -0.34 29.24
N LEU A 373 -9.75 -0.68 28.14
CA LEU A 373 -10.18 -0.33 26.79
C LEU A 373 -10.13 -1.55 25.87
N PRO A 374 -11.07 -1.70 24.93
CA PRO A 374 -10.95 -2.75 23.92
C PRO A 374 -9.68 -2.56 23.10
N LEU A 375 -9.05 -3.66 22.71
CA LEU A 375 -7.94 -3.65 21.77
C LEU A 375 -8.48 -3.31 20.36
N GLN A 376 -7.86 -2.34 19.69
CA GLN A 376 -8.29 -1.91 18.35
C GLN A 376 -7.96 -2.94 17.28
N THR A 377 -8.82 -3.05 16.26
CA THR A 377 -8.55 -3.88 15.07
C THR A 377 -7.62 -3.14 14.13
N CYS A 378 -6.52 -3.78 13.73
CA CYS A 378 -5.53 -3.20 12.83
C CYS A 378 -5.62 -3.77 11.41
N PRO A 379 -5.38 -2.95 10.36
CA PRO A 379 -5.39 -3.41 8.99
C PRO A 379 -4.18 -4.30 8.68
N ARG A 380 -4.27 -5.03 7.57
CA ARG A 380 -3.17 -5.79 6.97
C ARG A 380 -2.92 -5.21 5.58
N VAL A 381 -1.64 -5.01 5.23
CA VAL A 381 -1.24 -4.46 3.93
C VAL A 381 -0.25 -5.40 3.28
N ASP A 382 -0.46 -5.77 2.03
CA ASP A 382 0.49 -6.60 1.31
C ASP A 382 1.70 -5.79 0.85
N GLY A 383 2.90 -6.33 1.04
CA GLY A 383 4.15 -5.66 0.71
C GLY A 383 5.20 -6.62 0.16
N LYS A 384 6.17 -6.08 -0.60
CA LYS A 384 7.32 -6.85 -1.05
C LYS A 384 8.39 -6.88 0.05
N PRO A 385 9.01 -8.05 0.34
CA PRO A 385 10.08 -8.15 1.34
C PRO A 385 11.34 -7.38 0.92
N SER A 386 12.30 -7.21 1.82
CA SER A 386 13.59 -6.52 1.59
C SER A 386 14.70 -7.44 1.04
N ASN A 387 14.41 -8.71 0.76
CA ASN A 387 15.41 -9.66 0.28
C ASN A 387 15.76 -9.44 -1.21
N ALA A 388 16.88 -10.00 -1.69
CA ALA A 388 17.33 -9.79 -3.07
C ALA A 388 16.32 -10.24 -4.14
N GLU A 389 15.43 -11.18 -3.80
CA GLU A 389 14.35 -11.70 -4.64
C GLU A 389 13.21 -10.69 -4.87
N SER A 390 13.08 -9.69 -4.00
CA SER A 390 12.03 -8.65 -4.08
C SER A 390 12.18 -7.67 -5.24
N LYS A 391 13.37 -7.63 -5.86
CA LYS A 391 13.63 -6.87 -7.08
C LYS A 391 13.03 -7.54 -8.33
N SER A 392 12.59 -8.79 -8.24
CA SER A 392 11.92 -9.46 -9.35
C SER A 392 10.45 -9.03 -9.46
N ALA A 393 9.93 -8.99 -10.69
CA ALA A 393 8.51 -8.73 -10.93
C ALA A 393 7.61 -9.81 -10.29
N ASN A 394 8.15 -11.01 -10.06
CA ASN A 394 7.43 -12.19 -9.55
C ASN A 394 7.63 -12.44 -8.05
N ALA A 395 8.21 -11.48 -7.32
CA ALA A 395 8.41 -11.63 -5.88
C ALA A 395 7.06 -11.85 -5.15
N PRO A 396 6.97 -12.80 -4.21
CA PRO A 396 5.73 -13.00 -3.46
C PRO A 396 5.40 -11.75 -2.64
N LEU A 397 4.12 -11.37 -2.65
CA LEU A 397 3.60 -10.38 -1.73
C LEU A 397 3.41 -11.06 -0.37
N LEU A 398 4.03 -10.49 0.67
CA LEU A 398 3.87 -10.93 2.05
C LEU A 398 2.97 -9.94 2.79
N ALA A 399 2.12 -10.47 3.66
CA ALA A 399 1.25 -9.64 4.48
C ALA A 399 2.09 -8.90 5.52
N ARG A 400 2.10 -7.57 5.43
CA ARG A 400 2.68 -6.66 6.42
C ARG A 400 1.62 -6.28 7.42
N LYS A 401 1.61 -6.98 8.56
CA LYS A 401 0.62 -6.82 9.60
C LYS A 401 0.91 -5.61 10.48
N LEU A 402 -0.13 -4.86 10.83
CA LEU A 402 -0.05 -3.80 11.82
C LEU A 402 -0.58 -4.33 13.16
N TYR A 403 0.08 -3.94 14.23
CA TYR A 403 -0.23 -4.31 15.61
C TYR A 403 -0.85 -3.12 16.35
N PRO A 404 -1.75 -3.38 17.31
CA PRO A 404 -2.33 -2.35 18.17
C PRO A 404 -1.25 -1.65 18.99
N ARG A 405 -1.30 -0.31 19.05
CA ARG A 405 -0.42 0.57 19.82
C ARG A 405 -1.22 1.50 20.71
N LEU A 406 -0.66 1.81 21.87
CA LEU A 406 -1.23 2.75 22.80
C LEU A 406 -0.12 3.52 23.52
N SER A 407 -0.30 4.83 23.64
CA SER A 407 0.51 5.69 24.50
C SER A 407 -0.39 6.49 25.43
N VAL A 408 0.12 6.78 26.62
CA VAL A 408 -0.60 7.49 27.68
C VAL A 408 0.23 8.70 28.08
N ALA A 409 -0.35 9.89 27.98
CA ALA A 409 0.24 11.13 28.44
C ALA A 409 -0.56 11.69 29.62
N ILE A 410 0.11 12.19 30.66
CA ILE A 410 -0.56 12.83 31.80
C ILE A 410 -1.23 14.12 31.32
N SER A 411 -2.53 14.27 31.62
CA SER A 411 -3.30 15.48 31.32
C SER A 411 -3.41 16.39 32.54
N SER A 412 -3.72 15.85 33.72
CA SER A 412 -3.82 16.62 34.97
C SER A 412 -3.49 15.71 36.14
N VAL A 413 -2.82 16.27 37.14
CA VAL A 413 -2.44 15.56 38.36
C VAL A 413 -2.46 16.51 39.55
N ALA A 414 -3.00 16.05 40.69
CA ALA A 414 -2.95 16.77 41.95
C ALA A 414 -2.50 15.88 43.11
N ALA A 415 -1.74 16.49 44.03
CA ALA A 415 -1.32 15.89 45.29
C ALA A 415 -2.36 16.15 46.39
N ASP A 416 -3.52 15.49 46.31
CA ASP A 416 -4.55 15.62 47.34
C ASP A 416 -4.03 15.16 48.72
N ASP A 417 -4.40 15.87 49.79
CA ASP A 417 -4.15 15.42 51.16
C ASP A 417 -5.15 14.31 51.57
N ASN A 418 -4.67 13.27 52.24
CA ASN A 418 -5.49 12.19 52.76
C ASN A 418 -6.18 12.55 54.11
N LYS A 419 -5.74 13.60 54.82
CA LYS A 419 -6.30 13.96 56.14
C LYS A 419 -7.65 14.67 56.07
N GLU A 420 -7.86 15.59 55.13
CA GLU A 420 -9.17 16.27 54.93
C GLU A 420 -10.15 15.45 54.06
N MET A 421 -9.73 14.27 53.63
CA MET A 421 -10.40 13.39 52.66
C MET A 421 -11.73 12.82 53.14
N ASP A 422 -11.87 12.49 54.43
CA ASP A 422 -13.10 11.93 55.00
C ASP A 422 -14.25 12.96 55.07
N GLU A 423 -13.95 14.26 54.94
CA GLU A 423 -14.93 15.35 55.03
C GLU A 423 -15.29 15.98 53.67
N ARG A 424 -14.34 16.08 52.72
CA ARG A 424 -14.53 16.82 51.45
C ARG A 424 -14.50 15.94 50.19
N GLY A 425 -13.91 14.74 50.26
CA GLY A 425 -13.74 13.80 49.14
C GLY A 425 -12.63 14.20 48.16
N TYR A 426 -12.27 13.28 47.26
CA TYR A 426 -11.16 13.44 46.32
C TYR A 426 -11.37 14.51 45.25
N THR A 427 -10.26 15.07 44.75
CA THR A 427 -10.27 15.90 43.55
C THR A 427 -10.66 15.04 42.35
N ASP A 428 -11.68 15.48 41.62
CA ASP A 428 -12.30 14.71 40.54
C ASP A 428 -11.90 15.24 39.16
N TYR A 429 -11.07 14.48 38.43
CA TYR A 429 -10.67 14.78 37.06
C TYR A 429 -11.44 14.01 36.00
N THR A 430 -12.56 13.35 36.30
CA THR A 430 -13.36 12.62 35.30
C THR A 430 -13.89 13.51 34.18
N GLN A 431 -14.07 14.80 34.43
CA GLN A 431 -14.58 15.78 33.48
C GLN A 431 -13.49 16.76 33.06
N GLN A 432 -12.95 16.59 31.85
CA GLN A 432 -11.90 17.46 31.29
C GLN A 432 -12.25 18.95 31.35
N GLY A 433 -13.50 19.32 31.05
CA GLY A 433 -13.97 20.71 31.07
C GLY A 433 -14.15 21.31 32.47
N ALA A 434 -14.12 20.50 33.53
CA ALA A 434 -14.43 20.92 34.90
C ALA A 434 -13.30 20.66 35.91
N VAL A 435 -12.13 20.16 35.48
CA VAL A 435 -10.96 19.84 36.33
C VAL A 435 -10.71 20.90 37.42
N ARG A 436 -10.59 22.18 37.03
CA ARG A 436 -10.34 23.29 37.96
C ARG A 436 -11.54 23.63 38.84
N ALA A 437 -12.75 23.54 38.31
CA ALA A 437 -13.97 23.81 39.06
C ALA A 437 -14.20 22.74 40.13
N ASN A 438 -13.98 21.47 39.80
CA ASN A 438 -14.03 20.34 40.72
C ASN A 438 -12.97 20.48 41.82
N THR A 439 -11.75 20.88 41.46
CA THR A 439 -10.69 21.15 42.45
C THR A 439 -11.09 22.27 43.42
N ASN A 440 -11.58 23.41 42.90
CA ASN A 440 -11.98 24.55 43.71
C ASN A 440 -13.20 24.26 44.60
N ALA A 441 -14.19 23.53 44.08
CA ALA A 441 -15.41 23.18 44.81
C ALA A 441 -15.11 22.24 45.99
N LYS A 442 -14.09 21.38 45.85
CA LYS A 442 -13.63 20.48 46.91
C LYS A 442 -12.80 21.19 47.96
N GLY A 443 -12.03 22.21 47.58
CA GLY A 443 -11.22 23.00 48.50
C GLY A 443 -10.17 22.14 49.22
N ASN A 444 -9.67 21.10 48.56
CA ASN A 444 -8.67 20.19 49.11
C ASN A 444 -7.31 20.91 49.13
N PRO A 445 -6.58 20.91 50.26
CA PRO A 445 -5.21 21.38 50.28
C PRO A 445 -4.36 20.48 49.37
N ALA A 446 -3.58 21.11 48.49
CA ALA A 446 -2.67 20.42 47.60
C ALA A 446 -1.27 20.36 48.22
N GLY A 447 -0.73 19.16 48.35
CA GLY A 447 0.65 18.89 48.69
C GLY A 447 1.59 19.00 47.48
N ALA A 448 2.72 18.30 47.52
CA ALA A 448 3.68 18.22 46.42
C ALA A 448 3.59 16.88 45.68
N ILE A 449 3.86 16.88 44.37
CA ILE A 449 3.96 15.66 43.56
C ILE A 449 5.43 15.23 43.52
N ALA A 450 5.70 14.00 43.95
CA ALA A 450 7.04 13.39 43.89
C ALA A 450 7.26 12.66 42.56
N GLY A 451 6.21 12.12 41.95
CA GLY A 451 6.28 11.48 40.64
C GLY A 451 5.01 10.74 40.27
N VAL A 452 4.86 10.43 38.99
CA VAL A 452 3.75 9.61 38.48
C VAL A 452 4.34 8.55 37.56
N ALA A 453 4.05 7.29 37.84
CA ALA A 453 4.31 6.17 36.94
C ALA A 453 2.99 5.72 36.32
N VAL A 454 2.92 5.68 34.99
CA VAL A 454 1.76 5.16 34.26
C VAL A 454 2.23 3.95 33.45
N GLN A 455 1.48 2.86 33.53
CA GLN A 455 1.77 1.62 32.83
C GLN A 455 0.58 1.23 31.96
N ALA A 456 0.85 0.81 30.73
CA ALA A 456 -0.14 0.29 29.81
C ALA A 456 0.27 -1.11 29.35
N ASN A 457 -0.65 -2.06 29.45
CA ASN A 457 -0.43 -3.45 29.05
C ASN A 457 -1.56 -3.97 28.18
N ILE A 458 -1.25 -4.89 27.28
CA ILE A 458 -2.25 -5.75 26.63
C ILE A 458 -2.47 -6.95 27.55
N VAL A 459 -3.70 -7.19 27.96
CA VAL A 459 -4.11 -8.36 28.74
C VAL A 459 -4.71 -9.39 27.80
N VAL A 460 -4.24 -10.63 27.88
CA VAL A 460 -4.74 -11.79 27.13
C VAL A 460 -5.20 -12.88 28.09
N ASP A 461 -6.24 -13.62 27.71
CA ASP A 461 -6.67 -14.76 28.52
C ASP A 461 -5.57 -15.82 28.68
N LYS A 462 -5.47 -16.44 29.85
CA LYS A 462 -4.43 -17.43 30.16
C LYS A 462 -4.49 -18.68 29.30
N ASP A 463 -5.68 -19.16 28.96
CA ASP A 463 -5.84 -20.39 28.19
C ASP A 463 -5.48 -20.11 26.72
N ASP A 464 -5.84 -18.92 26.23
CA ASP A 464 -5.46 -18.40 24.92
C ASP A 464 -3.94 -18.17 24.82
N ALA A 465 -3.33 -17.55 25.83
CA ALA A 465 -1.88 -17.36 25.91
C ALA A 465 -1.13 -18.71 25.90
N SER A 466 -1.61 -19.68 26.69
CA SER A 466 -1.03 -21.02 26.75
C SER A 466 -1.16 -21.79 25.42
N GLU A 467 -2.27 -21.63 24.71
CA GLU A 467 -2.50 -22.21 23.38
C GLU A 467 -1.65 -21.54 22.30
N ALA A 468 -1.57 -20.22 22.34
CA ALA A 468 -0.69 -19.44 21.48
C ALA A 468 0.77 -19.89 21.64
N ASP A 469 1.19 -20.27 22.85
CA ASP A 469 2.57 -20.70 23.13
C ASP A 469 2.86 -22.11 22.65
N ARG A 470 1.88 -23.01 22.71
CA ARG A 470 2.01 -24.38 22.19
C ARG A 470 2.00 -24.44 20.66
N SER A 471 1.37 -23.47 20.01
CA SER A 471 1.26 -23.43 18.54
C SER A 471 2.45 -22.78 17.84
N LEU A 472 3.36 -22.15 18.60
CA LEU A 472 4.59 -21.56 18.06
C LEU A 472 5.64 -22.64 17.77
N LEU A 473 5.89 -22.87 16.49
CA LEU A 473 7.17 -23.42 16.04
C LEU A 473 8.16 -22.24 16.09
N LYS A 474 9.15 -22.28 16.99
CA LYS A 474 10.21 -21.26 17.06
C LYS A 474 11.14 -21.35 15.84
N GLU A 475 10.59 -21.19 14.65
CA GLU A 475 11.25 -21.41 13.36
C GLU A 475 10.89 -20.28 12.39
N GLU A 476 11.93 -19.61 11.89
CA GLU A 476 11.83 -18.55 10.88
C GLU A 476 11.47 -19.15 9.51
N LYS A 477 10.17 -19.28 9.22
CA LYS A 477 9.67 -19.86 7.95
C LYS A 477 9.54 -18.83 6.84
N THR A 478 8.98 -17.67 7.18
CA THR A 478 8.68 -16.57 6.27
C THR A 478 9.55 -15.34 6.54
N GLY A 479 10.23 -15.30 7.70
CA GLY A 479 10.98 -14.14 8.16
C GLY A 479 10.08 -13.06 8.73
N LEU A 480 8.80 -13.34 8.99
CA LEU A 480 7.84 -12.37 9.52
C LEU A 480 7.78 -12.46 11.04
N PHE A 481 7.41 -11.35 11.68
CA PHE A 481 7.12 -11.33 13.12
C PHE A 481 6.07 -12.37 13.53
N ASP A 482 5.11 -12.66 12.64
CA ASP A 482 4.06 -13.67 12.88
C ASP A 482 4.59 -15.12 12.90
N ASP A 483 5.82 -15.38 12.45
CA ASP A 483 6.48 -16.68 12.69
C ASP A 483 6.83 -16.88 14.19
N TRP A 484 6.99 -15.76 14.91
CA TRP A 484 7.51 -15.74 16.28
C TRP A 484 6.46 -15.43 17.34
N ILE A 485 5.34 -14.81 16.94
CA ILE A 485 4.21 -14.47 17.82
C ILE A 485 2.88 -14.81 17.16
N SER A 486 2.04 -15.55 17.89
CA SER A 486 0.71 -15.95 17.43
C SER A 486 -0.30 -14.78 17.41
N ASP A 487 -1.13 -14.74 16.37
CA ASP A 487 -2.24 -13.79 16.20
C ASP A 487 -3.20 -13.77 17.40
N ILE A 488 -3.34 -14.90 18.11
CA ILE A 488 -4.25 -15.05 19.26
C ILE A 488 -3.95 -14.01 20.34
N TRP A 489 -2.68 -13.59 20.49
CA TRP A 489 -2.30 -12.53 21.44
C TRP A 489 -2.97 -11.17 21.16
N PHE A 490 -3.44 -10.95 19.93
CA PHE A 490 -4.07 -9.70 19.51
C PHE A 490 -5.54 -9.87 19.12
N THR A 491 -5.99 -11.08 18.82
CA THR A 491 -7.38 -11.34 18.40
C THR A 491 -8.21 -12.07 19.44
N GLY A 492 -7.58 -12.78 20.37
CA GLY A 492 -8.21 -13.81 21.17
C GLY A 492 -8.64 -15.00 20.32
N LYS A 493 -9.06 -16.08 20.97
CA LYS A 493 -9.61 -17.28 20.33
C LYS A 493 -11.07 -17.11 19.93
N ASP A 494 -11.83 -16.35 20.71
CA ASP A 494 -13.25 -16.12 20.49
C ASP A 494 -13.71 -14.74 21.01
N VAL A 495 -15.03 -14.53 21.04
CA VAL A 495 -15.64 -13.24 21.42
C VAL A 495 -15.55 -12.97 22.93
N TYR A 496 -15.39 -14.00 23.77
CA TYR A 496 -15.33 -13.89 25.23
C TYR A 496 -13.91 -13.69 25.75
N HIS A 497 -12.90 -14.19 25.04
CA HIS A 497 -11.49 -14.11 25.41
C HIS A 497 -10.74 -12.99 24.68
N LYS A 498 -11.45 -11.93 24.26
CA LYS A 498 -10.83 -10.82 23.51
C LYS A 498 -9.80 -10.07 24.36
N PRO A 499 -8.57 -9.89 23.86
CA PRO A 499 -7.57 -9.06 24.50
C PRO A 499 -8.05 -7.62 24.69
N PHE A 500 -7.53 -6.95 25.72
CA PHE A 500 -7.87 -5.57 26.03
C PHE A 500 -6.66 -4.80 26.59
N TRP A 501 -6.70 -3.48 26.48
CA TRP A 501 -5.74 -2.60 27.15
C TRP A 501 -6.10 -2.42 28.62
N LEU A 502 -5.13 -2.62 29.49
CA LEU A 502 -5.18 -2.27 30.90
C LEU A 502 -4.19 -1.14 31.16
N ILE A 503 -4.68 -0.02 31.68
CA ILE A 503 -3.84 1.12 32.04
C ILE A 503 -3.98 1.35 33.54
N SER A 504 -2.85 1.34 34.24
CA SER A 504 -2.73 1.61 35.66
C SER A 504 -1.72 2.71 35.92
N ALA A 505 -1.77 3.31 37.10
CA ALA A 505 -0.85 4.35 37.51
C ALA A 505 -0.60 4.36 39.01
N THR A 506 0.58 4.81 39.40
CA THR A 506 0.90 5.19 40.77
C THR A 506 1.35 6.64 40.80
N ALA A 507 0.73 7.46 41.65
CA ALA A 507 1.14 8.83 41.91
C ALA A 507 1.74 8.94 43.32
N ALA A 508 3.00 9.33 43.41
CA ALA A 508 3.67 9.61 44.66
C ALA A 508 3.44 11.09 45.03
N THR A 509 2.86 11.33 46.20
CA THR A 509 2.47 12.66 46.69
C THR A 509 3.00 12.88 48.09
N ILE A 510 3.39 14.11 48.42
CA ILE A 510 3.83 14.51 49.76
C ILE A 510 2.74 15.45 50.31
N ASP A 511 2.15 15.12 51.45
CA ASP A 511 1.13 15.96 52.09
C ASP A 511 1.74 17.30 52.60
N PRO A 512 0.91 18.30 52.96
CA PRO A 512 1.42 19.57 53.51
C PRO A 512 2.23 19.43 54.82
N ASP A 513 2.09 18.31 55.52
CA ASP A 513 2.82 17.99 56.75
C ASP A 513 4.16 17.27 56.48
N GLY A 514 4.48 16.99 55.22
CA GLY A 514 5.73 16.38 54.79
C GLY A 514 5.74 14.84 54.67
N ASN A 515 4.60 14.16 54.82
CA ASN A 515 4.51 12.70 54.69
C ASN A 515 4.29 12.28 53.23
N GLY A 516 5.16 11.41 52.72
CA GLY A 516 5.02 10.80 51.40
C GLY A 516 4.00 9.66 51.39
N THR A 517 3.14 9.64 50.39
CA THR A 517 2.15 8.58 50.14
C THR A 517 2.09 8.21 48.66
N ASN A 518 1.96 6.92 48.35
CA ASN A 518 1.71 6.44 47.00
C ASN A 518 0.22 6.18 46.81
N LYS A 519 -0.36 6.77 45.77
CA LYS A 519 -1.76 6.59 45.38
C LYS A 519 -1.86 5.73 44.13
N ILE A 520 -2.68 4.69 44.19
CA ILE A 520 -2.90 3.76 43.07
C ILE A 520 -4.13 4.23 42.31
N ASN A 521 -4.01 4.41 40.98
CA ASN A 521 -5.07 4.81 40.06
C ASN A 521 -5.96 5.98 40.57
N PRO A 522 -5.39 7.07 41.11
CA PRO A 522 -6.19 8.08 41.81
C PRO A 522 -7.07 8.87 40.86
N GLN A 523 -8.29 9.21 41.27
CA GLN A 523 -9.20 10.07 40.51
C GLN A 523 -8.66 11.49 40.29
N SER A 524 -7.68 11.91 41.09
CA SER A 524 -6.90 13.13 40.94
C SER A 524 -5.76 13.03 39.90
N LEU A 525 -5.75 11.96 39.09
CA LEU A 525 -4.90 11.78 37.92
C LEU A 525 -5.76 11.52 36.68
N SER A 526 -5.52 12.31 35.63
CA SER A 526 -6.12 12.11 34.31
C SER A 526 -5.07 12.08 33.22
N VAL A 527 -5.44 11.43 32.12
CA VAL A 527 -4.55 11.08 31.01
C VAL A 527 -5.22 11.30 29.66
N ILE A 528 -4.41 11.62 28.66
CA ILE A 528 -4.76 11.52 27.24
C ILE A 528 -4.24 10.18 26.73
N ILE A 529 -5.15 9.36 26.23
CA ILE A 529 -4.86 8.05 25.66
C ILE A 529 -4.87 8.20 24.15
N THR A 530 -3.78 7.76 23.52
CA THR A 530 -3.60 7.80 22.06
C THR A 530 -3.48 6.37 21.54
N GLN A 531 -4.41 5.94 20.68
CA GLN A 531 -4.41 4.61 20.06
C GLN A 531 -4.15 4.71 18.56
N TRP A 532 -3.28 3.85 18.03
CA TRP A 532 -3.02 3.71 16.60
C TRP A 532 -2.60 2.27 16.29
N CYS A 533 -2.38 1.95 15.02
CA CYS A 533 -1.82 0.67 14.61
C CYS A 533 -0.46 0.92 13.97
N SER A 534 0.51 0.03 14.20
CA SER A 534 1.84 0.12 13.61
C SER A 534 2.40 -1.25 13.25
N THR A 535 3.20 -1.33 12.18
CA THR A 535 3.99 -2.54 11.90
C THR A 535 5.07 -2.82 12.95
N ILE A 536 5.33 -1.86 13.82
CA ILE A 536 6.18 -1.99 14.99
C ILE A 536 5.27 -2.29 16.19
N PRO A 537 5.34 -3.49 16.80
CA PRO A 537 4.41 -3.92 17.85
C PRO A 537 4.52 -3.14 19.17
N GLN A 538 3.55 -3.30 20.07
CA GLN A 538 3.63 -2.71 21.42
C GLN A 538 4.50 -3.58 22.33
N GLY A 539 5.32 -2.96 23.19
CA GLY A 539 5.94 -3.67 24.30
C GLY A 539 4.99 -3.88 25.49
N GLY A 540 5.11 -5.02 26.19
CA GLY A 540 4.39 -5.29 27.45
C GLY A 540 3.02 -5.96 27.28
N ILE A 541 3.02 -7.24 26.91
CA ILE A 541 1.84 -8.11 26.84
C ILE A 541 1.82 -9.03 28.07
N ILE A 542 0.68 -9.13 28.76
CA ILE A 542 0.52 -9.90 29.99
C ILE A 542 -0.66 -10.88 29.88
N SER A 543 -0.57 -12.00 30.60
CA SER A 543 -1.60 -13.03 30.66
C SER A 543 -2.47 -12.87 31.92
N SER A 544 -3.74 -13.32 31.86
CA SER A 544 -4.76 -13.10 32.90
C SER A 544 -4.68 -14.02 34.14
N ASP A 545 -3.65 -14.83 34.31
CA ASP A 545 -3.65 -15.90 35.32
C ASP A 545 -3.66 -15.40 36.79
N ALA A 546 -4.50 -16.04 37.61
CA ALA A 546 -4.67 -15.83 39.04
C ALA A 546 -4.29 -17.07 39.89
N ALA A 547 -3.91 -18.20 39.28
CA ALA A 547 -3.70 -19.47 39.97
C ALA A 547 -2.24 -19.89 40.15
N TYR A 548 -1.27 -19.19 39.56
CA TYR A 548 0.14 -19.42 39.85
C TYR A 548 0.57 -18.58 41.05
N ASN A 549 0.94 -19.26 42.13
CA ASN A 549 1.69 -18.66 43.21
C ASN A 549 2.99 -18.10 42.61
N TRP A 550 3.22 -16.80 42.70
CA TRP A 550 4.43 -16.10 42.25
C TRP A 550 5.73 -16.53 42.97
N ASP A 551 5.72 -17.64 43.70
CA ASP A 551 6.89 -18.27 44.31
C ASP A 551 7.79 -18.98 43.27
N SER A 552 7.26 -19.28 42.08
CA SER A 552 8.05 -19.69 40.92
C SER A 552 8.21 -18.53 39.94
N LYS A 553 9.47 -18.13 39.75
CA LYS A 553 9.98 -17.01 38.97
C LYS A 553 9.63 -17.03 37.46
N GLU A 554 8.38 -16.89 37.06
CA GLU A 554 8.09 -16.68 35.63
C GLU A 554 7.18 -15.48 35.38
N PRO A 555 7.77 -14.27 35.29
CA PRO A 555 7.12 -13.12 34.71
C PRO A 555 7.32 -13.15 33.18
N HIS A 556 6.19 -13.21 32.48
CA HIS A 556 5.81 -12.31 31.37
C HIS A 556 6.61 -12.36 30.06
N LYS A 557 5.90 -12.49 28.93
CA LYS A 557 6.48 -12.23 27.60
C LYS A 557 6.69 -10.73 27.42
N PHE A 558 7.89 -10.28 27.74
CA PHE A 558 8.35 -8.94 27.43
C PHE A 558 8.70 -8.87 25.95
N LEU A 559 7.79 -8.35 25.14
CA LEU A 559 8.23 -7.83 23.86
C LEU A 559 9.05 -6.55 24.10
N LEU A 560 10.32 -6.72 24.44
CA LEU A 560 11.28 -5.64 24.48
C LEU A 560 11.52 -5.19 23.04
N HIS A 561 11.07 -3.99 22.73
CA HIS A 561 11.59 -3.31 21.56
C HIS A 561 13.06 -3.03 21.77
N SER A 562 13.90 -3.46 20.83
CA SER A 562 15.13 -2.73 20.62
C SER A 562 14.74 -1.30 20.22
N VAL A 563 15.25 -0.36 21.01
CA VAL A 563 15.56 0.98 20.55
C VAL A 563 16.26 0.84 19.20
N VAL A 564 15.88 1.68 18.24
CA VAL A 564 16.56 1.83 16.96
C VAL A 564 18.07 1.87 17.24
N ALA A 565 18.81 0.88 16.77
CA ALA A 565 20.27 0.87 16.81
C ALA A 565 20.81 0.24 15.52
N GLU A 566 20.44 0.83 14.39
CA GLU A 566 21.43 1.07 13.35
C GLU A 566 21.82 2.55 13.44
N ASP A 567 22.51 2.90 14.51
CA ASP A 567 23.50 3.98 14.47
C ASP A 567 24.46 3.75 15.63
N THR A 568 25.71 3.49 15.29
CA THR A 568 26.81 3.38 16.25
C THR A 568 27.23 4.75 16.79
N ASP A 569 26.39 5.80 16.70
CA ASP A 569 26.77 7.18 17.01
C ASP A 569 25.60 8.10 17.44
N LEU A 570 24.77 7.70 18.42
CA LEU A 570 23.99 8.70 19.18
C LEU A 570 24.84 9.27 20.32
N LYS A 571 25.80 10.13 19.98
CA LYS A 571 26.51 11.01 20.92
C LYS A 571 25.86 12.39 20.90
N PHE A 572 25.15 12.74 21.98
CA PHE A 572 24.65 14.10 22.16
C PHE A 572 25.74 14.95 22.82
N TYR A 573 26.19 15.97 22.10
CA TYR A 573 27.15 16.95 22.58
C TYR A 573 26.43 18.22 23.02
N ASN A 574 26.84 18.83 24.13
CA ASN A 574 26.45 20.21 24.42
C ASN A 574 27.23 21.19 23.51
N ASP A 575 26.87 22.48 23.54
CA ASP A 575 27.57 23.57 22.82
C ASP A 575 29.08 23.67 23.12
N SER A 576 29.58 22.91 24.10
CA SER A 576 30.98 22.83 24.49
C SER A 576 31.68 21.55 24.00
N ASN A 577 31.04 20.75 23.13
CA ASN A 577 31.57 19.51 22.58
C ASN A 577 31.92 18.44 23.63
N THR A 578 31.24 18.47 24.79
CA THR A 578 31.37 17.43 25.82
C THR A 578 30.19 16.47 25.70
N GLU A 579 30.48 15.16 25.69
CA GLU A 579 29.49 14.08 25.60
C GLU A 579 28.62 14.06 26.85
N ILE A 580 27.30 14.15 26.68
CA ILE A 580 26.33 14.10 27.78
C ILE A 580 25.88 12.64 27.95
N ASP A 581 26.16 12.07 29.12
CA ASP A 581 25.69 10.75 29.52
C ASP A 581 24.35 10.90 30.28
N PHE A 582 23.24 10.42 29.69
CA PHE A 582 21.94 10.41 30.36
C PHE A 582 21.82 9.14 31.23
N PRO A 583 21.40 9.25 32.50
CA PRO A 583 21.25 8.10 33.37
C PRO A 583 20.12 7.15 32.93
N ASP A 584 20.34 5.84 33.09
CA ASP A 584 19.62 4.70 32.48
C ASP A 584 18.08 4.64 32.68
N HIS A 585 17.48 5.50 33.48
CA HIS A 585 16.03 5.52 33.71
C HIS A 585 15.23 6.22 32.60
N GLU A 586 15.88 6.94 31.69
CA GLU A 586 15.23 7.57 30.53
C GLU A 586 15.25 6.67 29.26
N ARG A 587 15.88 5.49 29.32
CA ARG A 587 15.97 4.56 28.17
C ARG A 587 14.74 3.70 27.92
N MET A 588 13.75 3.69 28.83
CA MET A 588 12.56 2.84 28.73
C MET A 588 11.26 3.59 28.49
N THR A 589 11.29 4.81 27.96
CA THR A 589 10.04 5.53 27.65
C THR A 589 10.16 6.34 26.38
N TYR A 590 10.10 5.64 25.23
CA TYR A 590 9.55 6.15 23.97
C TYR A 590 8.99 5.02 23.12
#